data_AF-A0A743Z5H7-F1
#
_entry.id   AF-A0A743Z5H7-F1
#
_cell.length_a   1.000
_cell.length_b   1.000
_cell.length_c   1.000
_cell.angle_alpha   90.00
_cell.angle_beta   90.00
_cell.angle_gamma   90.00
#
_symmetry.space_group_name_H-M   'P 1'
#
loop_
_entity.id
_entity.type
_entity.pdbx_description
1 polymer ?
#
loop_
_entity_poly.entity_id
_entity_poly.type
_entity_poly.pdbx_seq_one_letter_code
_entity_poly.pdbx_strand_id
1 'polypeptide(L)'
;MERYGIQIWDENGKPTATGITPVLILDYFQVSPGQTSGTRFYPELPAGARINFFAFPSDGGSGGGGISRTGRIRGIRINGNQVIIEELPNPQAGREALPWDMSIDSELDVVVYVEKVY
;
A
#
# COMPACT_ATOMS: atom_id res chain seq x y z
N MET A 1 18.07 0.26 -28.83
CA MET A 1 16.89 0.64 -28.03
C MET A 1 17.39 1.58 -26.95
N GLU A 2 17.14 2.88 -27.08
CA GLU A 2 17.59 3.85 -26.08
C GLU A 2 16.70 3.77 -24.84
N ARG A 3 17.30 3.73 -23.65
CA ARG A 3 16.61 3.68 -22.37
C ARG A 3 16.62 5.09 -21.78
N TYR A 4 15.45 5.71 -21.71
CA TYR A 4 15.26 6.98 -21.01
C TYR A 4 14.94 6.72 -19.54
N GLY A 5 15.49 7.54 -18.64
CA GLY A 5 15.22 7.51 -17.20
C GLY A 5 14.98 8.92 -16.67
N ILE A 6 14.27 9.01 -15.54
CA ILE A 6 14.00 10.28 -14.84
C ILE A 6 15.02 10.41 -13.71
N GLN A 7 15.78 11.50 -13.68
CA GLN A 7 16.82 11.79 -12.68
C GLN A 7 16.60 13.19 -12.09
N ILE A 8 16.62 13.29 -10.76
CA ILE A 8 16.57 14.55 -10.01
C ILE A 8 17.95 14.80 -9.38
N TRP A 9 18.35 16.06 -9.34
CA TRP A 9 19.65 16.54 -8.87
C TRP A 9 19.45 17.56 -7.74
N ASP A 10 20.40 17.66 -6.81
CA ASP A 10 20.45 18.80 -5.88
C ASP A 10 21.05 20.06 -6.54
N GLU A 11 21.11 21.14 -5.76
CA GLU A 11 21.70 22.43 -6.13
C GLU A 11 23.19 22.36 -6.54
N ASN A 12 23.91 21.30 -6.13
CA ASN A 12 25.31 21.10 -6.45
C ASN A 12 25.53 20.18 -7.65
N GLY A 13 24.45 19.81 -8.36
CA GLY A 13 24.53 18.88 -9.48
C GLY A 13 24.92 17.47 -9.01
N LYS A 14 24.51 17.06 -7.81
CA LYS A 14 24.59 15.67 -7.37
C LYS A 14 23.24 14.98 -7.55
N PRO A 15 23.21 13.76 -8.11
CA PRO A 15 22.02 12.92 -8.14
C PRO A 15 21.39 12.76 -6.74
N THR A 16 20.15 13.22 -6.55
CA THR A 16 19.37 13.02 -5.32
C THR A 16 18.33 11.92 -5.48
N ALA A 17 17.89 11.66 -6.71
CA ALA A 17 17.08 10.48 -7.00
C ALA A 17 17.96 9.23 -6.92
N THR A 18 18.11 8.68 -5.72
CA THR A 18 18.62 7.32 -5.50
C THR A 18 17.53 6.32 -5.86
N GLY A 19 17.53 5.88 -7.12
CA GLY A 19 17.15 4.51 -7.49
C GLY A 19 15.67 4.15 -7.42
N ILE A 20 15.11 3.84 -8.59
CA ILE A 20 14.07 2.81 -8.68
C ILE A 20 14.64 1.58 -7.98
N THR A 21 14.15 1.28 -6.78
CA THR A 21 14.54 0.06 -6.06
C THR A 21 13.68 -1.06 -6.61
N PRO A 22 14.25 -2.05 -7.31
CA PRO A 22 13.46 -3.20 -7.74
C PRO A 22 12.96 -3.92 -6.49
N VAL A 23 11.65 -4.05 -6.40
CA VAL A 23 10.98 -4.87 -5.38
C VAL A 23 10.45 -6.13 -6.06
N LEU A 24 10.48 -7.25 -5.35
CA LEU A 24 9.82 -8.48 -5.80
C LEU A 24 8.35 -8.40 -5.38
N ILE A 25 7.44 -8.35 -6.35
CA ILE A 25 6.00 -8.45 -6.07
C ILE A 25 5.66 -9.89 -5.74
N LEU A 26 5.04 -10.11 -4.58
CA LEU A 26 4.57 -11.40 -4.11
C LEU A 26 3.13 -11.67 -4.52
N ASP A 27 2.29 -10.64 -4.46
CA ASP A 27 0.86 -10.79 -4.66
C ASP A 27 0.22 -9.48 -5.12
N TYR A 28 -0.90 -9.64 -5.81
CA TYR A 28 -1.79 -8.57 -6.21
C TYR A 28 -3.22 -9.03 -5.95
N PHE A 29 -3.93 -8.32 -5.08
CA PHE A 29 -5.34 -8.64 -4.84
C PHE A 29 -6.17 -7.40 -4.60
N GLN A 30 -7.44 -7.52 -4.96
CA GLN A 30 -8.45 -6.49 -4.77
C GLN A 30 -9.18 -6.71 -3.44
N VAL A 31 -9.55 -5.62 -2.80
CA VAL A 31 -10.37 -5.60 -1.60
C VAL A 31 -11.64 -4.85 -1.92
N SER A 32 -12.75 -5.57 -1.95
CA SER A 32 -14.06 -5.03 -2.36
C SER A 32 -14.57 -3.97 -1.40
N PRO A 33 -15.47 -3.06 -1.83
CA PRO A 33 -16.20 -2.18 -0.93
C PRO A 33 -16.90 -2.97 0.19
N GLY A 34 -16.86 -2.43 1.41
CA GLY A 34 -17.44 -3.01 2.62
C GLY A 34 -16.64 -4.14 3.27
N GLN A 35 -15.61 -4.67 2.62
CA GLN A 35 -14.79 -5.73 3.22
C GLN A 35 -13.94 -5.17 4.36
N THR A 36 -14.18 -5.59 5.60
CA THR A 36 -13.43 -5.12 6.78
C THR A 36 -12.62 -6.21 7.47
N SER A 37 -12.54 -7.39 6.86
CA SER A 37 -11.74 -8.50 7.37
C SER A 37 -11.14 -9.33 6.24
N GLY A 38 -10.02 -10.00 6.55
CA GLY A 38 -9.35 -10.90 5.64
C GLY A 38 -7.91 -11.14 6.04
N THR A 39 -7.37 -12.29 5.62
CA THR A 39 -5.96 -12.61 5.81
C THR A 39 -5.41 -13.22 4.53
N ARG A 40 -4.23 -12.74 4.10
CA ARG A 40 -3.38 -13.40 3.12
C ARG A 40 -2.15 -13.94 3.86
N PHE A 41 -1.74 -15.15 3.52
CA PHE A 41 -0.61 -15.82 4.17
C PHE A 41 0.38 -16.31 3.11
N TYR A 42 1.66 -16.02 3.33
CA TYR A 42 2.75 -16.34 2.41
C TYR A 42 3.71 -17.34 3.08
N PRO A 43 3.37 -18.65 3.12
CA PRO A 43 4.18 -19.66 3.83
C PRO A 43 5.55 -19.88 3.20
N GLU A 44 5.69 -19.61 1.90
CA GLU A 44 6.91 -19.83 1.12
C GLU A 44 7.91 -18.67 1.27
N LEU A 45 7.58 -17.65 2.06
CA LEU A 45 8.47 -16.52 2.31
C LEU A 45 9.76 -17.02 2.99
N PRO A 46 10.95 -16.79 2.40
CA PRO A 46 12.20 -17.24 2.99
C PRO A 46 12.42 -16.69 4.39
N ALA A 47 13.10 -17.46 5.24
CA ALA A 47 13.45 -17.01 6.59
C ALA A 47 14.24 -15.69 6.54
N GLY A 48 13.81 -14.72 7.34
CA GLY A 48 14.44 -13.39 7.41
C GLY A 48 13.95 -12.40 6.33
N ALA A 49 13.17 -12.84 5.34
CA ALA A 49 12.53 -11.91 4.42
C ALA A 49 11.40 -11.15 5.13
N ARG A 50 11.24 -9.88 4.75
CA ARG A 50 10.18 -9.00 5.21
C ARG A 50 9.29 -8.66 4.05
N ILE A 51 8.00 -8.51 4.31
CA ILE A 51 7.03 -8.09 3.31
C ILE A 51 6.43 -6.75 3.72
N ASN A 52 6.01 -6.00 2.72
CA ASN A 52 5.24 -4.79 2.90
C ASN A 52 4.20 -4.70 1.76
N PHE A 53 3.33 -3.71 1.82
CA PHE A 53 2.28 -3.53 0.84
C PHE A 53 2.14 -2.08 0.39
N PHE A 54 1.52 -1.92 -0.77
CA PHE A 54 1.00 -0.65 -1.25
C PHE A 54 -0.48 -0.84 -1.58
N ALA A 55 -1.34 0.07 -1.12
CA ALA A 55 -2.78 0.02 -1.36
C ALA A 55 -3.25 1.31 -2.02
N PHE A 56 -4.09 1.20 -3.05
CA PHE A 56 -4.59 2.33 -3.81
C PHE A 56 -6.00 2.05 -4.34
N PRO A 57 -6.80 3.10 -4.61
CA PRO A 57 -8.11 2.97 -5.24
C PRO A 57 -7.99 2.30 -6.61
N SER A 58 -8.87 1.32 -6.87
CA SER A 58 -8.86 0.57 -8.14
C SER A 58 -9.23 1.41 -9.37
N ASP A 59 -9.81 2.60 -9.16
CA ASP A 59 -10.09 3.57 -10.22
C ASP A 59 -8.85 4.37 -10.68
N GLY A 60 -7.66 4.04 -10.17
CA GLY A 60 -6.40 4.69 -10.53
C GLY A 60 -6.12 5.97 -9.74
N GLY A 61 -6.91 6.27 -8.70
CA GLY A 61 -6.61 7.30 -7.72
C GLY A 61 -5.25 7.10 -7.06
N SER A 62 -4.52 8.19 -6.82
CA SER A 62 -3.21 8.13 -6.14
C SER A 62 -3.44 8.02 -4.63
N GLY A 63 -3.17 6.84 -4.05
CA GLY A 63 -3.20 6.61 -2.60
C GLY A 63 -4.60 6.26 -2.09
N GLY A 64 -4.67 5.22 -1.25
CA GLY A 64 -5.89 4.63 -0.68
C GLY A 64 -6.75 5.55 0.19
N GLY A 65 -7.21 6.66 -0.36
CA GLY A 65 -8.09 7.63 0.26
C GLY A 65 -9.39 7.73 -0.52
N GLY A 66 -10.24 6.74 -0.36
CA GLY A 66 -11.66 6.96 -0.58
C GLY A 66 -12.19 7.83 0.55
N ILE A 67 -13.19 8.68 0.30
CA ILE A 67 -13.83 9.40 1.41
C ILE A 67 -14.56 8.39 2.28
N SER A 68 -14.01 8.02 3.44
CA SER A 68 -14.78 7.24 4.43
C SER A 68 -15.69 8.20 5.17
N ARG A 69 -16.95 8.24 4.77
CA ARG A 69 -17.99 9.03 5.47
C ARG A 69 -18.51 8.31 6.72
N THR A 70 -17.93 7.16 7.05
CA THR A 70 -18.38 6.29 8.12
C THR A 70 -17.49 6.42 9.35
N GLY A 71 -18.01 6.00 10.51
CA GLY A 71 -17.25 5.93 11.77
C GLY A 71 -16.13 4.89 11.79
N ARG A 72 -15.87 4.23 10.66
CA ARG A 72 -15.00 3.07 10.54
C ARG A 72 -14.12 3.16 9.29
N ILE A 73 -12.95 2.55 9.34
CA ILE A 73 -12.04 2.38 8.21
C ILE A 73 -11.57 0.93 8.15
N ARG A 74 -10.97 0.57 7.02
CA ARG A 74 -10.21 -0.66 6.87
C ARG A 74 -8.77 -0.40 7.31
N GLY A 75 -8.24 -1.21 8.21
CA GLY A 75 -6.79 -1.33 8.40
C GLY A 75 -6.24 -2.43 7.51
N ILE A 76 -5.11 -2.20 6.86
CA ILE A 76 -4.27 -3.27 6.33
C ILE A 76 -2.94 -3.19 7.05
N ARG A 77 -2.48 -4.30 7.61
CA ARG A 77 -1.19 -4.38 8.29
C ARG A 77 -0.47 -5.68 7.99
N ILE A 78 0.84 -5.66 8.21
CA ILE A 78 1.69 -6.85 8.14
C ILE A 78 1.84 -7.47 9.53
N ASN A 79 1.78 -8.80 9.61
CA ASN A 79 2.15 -9.57 10.79
C ASN A 79 2.99 -10.77 10.37
N GLY A 80 4.32 -10.64 10.43
CA GLY A 80 5.23 -11.65 9.89
C GLY A 80 5.04 -11.83 8.39
N ASN A 81 4.63 -13.02 7.97
CA ASN A 81 4.34 -13.37 6.58
C ASN A 81 2.83 -13.30 6.23
N GLN A 82 2.07 -12.54 7.01
CA GLN A 82 0.65 -12.30 6.77
C GLN A 82 0.37 -10.85 6.46
N VAL A 83 -0.55 -10.63 5.52
CA VAL A 83 -1.28 -9.38 5.37
C VAL A 83 -2.63 -9.57 6.03
N ILE A 84 -2.97 -8.71 6.99
CA ILE A 84 -4.22 -8.76 7.72
C ILE A 84 -5.02 -7.51 7.37
N ILE A 85 -6.28 -7.73 7.00
CA ILE A 85 -7.31 -6.72 6.82
C ILE A 85 -8.18 -6.76 8.07
N GLU A 86 -8.38 -5.61 8.70
CA GLU A 86 -9.19 -5.50 9.90
C GLU A 86 -10.02 -4.21 9.90
N GLU A 87 -11.05 -4.16 10.73
CA GLU A 87 -11.85 -2.96 10.92
C GLU A 87 -11.21 -2.10 12.00
N LEU A 88 -11.03 -0.81 11.73
CA LEU A 88 -10.52 0.15 12.69
C LEU A 88 -11.50 1.30 12.89
N PRO A 89 -11.49 1.97 14.06
CA PRO A 89 -12.22 3.21 14.25
C PRO A 89 -11.73 4.27 13.25
N ASN A 90 -12.64 5.09 12.72
CA ASN A 90 -12.26 6.27 11.94
C ASN A 90 -12.14 7.49 12.86
N PRO A 91 -10.94 7.93 13.28
CA PRO A 91 -10.78 9.14 14.08
C PRO A 91 -11.16 10.42 13.31
N GLN A 92 -11.32 10.32 11.99
CA GLN A 92 -11.68 11.43 11.10
C GLN A 92 -13.16 11.39 10.68
N ALA A 93 -13.99 10.56 11.33
CA ALA A 93 -15.41 10.42 11.01
C ALA A 93 -16.13 11.79 10.97
N GLY A 94 -16.83 12.07 9.87
CA GLY A 94 -17.56 13.32 9.66
C GLY A 94 -16.72 14.52 9.24
N ARG A 95 -15.41 14.35 9.00
CA ARG A 95 -14.54 15.33 8.32
C ARG A 95 -14.29 14.92 6.86
N GLU A 96 -13.79 15.85 6.05
CA GLU A 96 -13.25 15.51 4.75
C GLU A 96 -12.06 14.57 4.93
N ALA A 97 -12.14 13.40 4.29
CA ALA A 97 -11.15 12.36 4.39
C ALA A 97 -9.88 12.71 3.62
N LEU A 98 -8.74 12.23 4.10
CA LEU A 98 -7.44 12.47 3.51
C LEU A 98 -7.01 11.25 2.64
N PRO A 99 -6.05 11.41 1.71
CA PRO A 99 -5.61 10.36 0.78
C PRO A 99 -5.09 9.04 1.41
N TRP A 100 -4.92 9.00 2.74
CA TRP A 100 -4.50 7.84 3.51
C TRP A 100 -5.65 7.17 4.28
N ASP A 101 -6.87 7.68 4.14
CA ASP A 101 -8.05 7.11 4.78
C ASP A 101 -8.53 5.90 3.99
N MET A 102 -8.09 4.74 4.44
CA MET A 102 -8.42 3.41 3.91
C MET A 102 -9.92 3.10 4.02
N SER A 103 -10.73 3.80 3.24
CA SER A 103 -12.18 3.78 3.33
C SER A 103 -12.74 2.40 3.07
N ILE A 104 -13.73 2.04 3.88
CA ILE A 104 -14.51 0.83 3.65
C ILE A 104 -15.44 1.00 2.45
N ASP A 105 -15.77 2.24 2.05
CA ASP A 105 -16.71 2.50 0.96
C ASP A 105 -16.06 2.32 -0.43
N SER A 106 -14.74 2.15 -0.47
CA SER A 106 -13.97 2.10 -1.70
C SER A 106 -13.37 0.73 -1.96
N GLU A 107 -13.24 0.43 -3.24
CA GLU A 107 -12.47 -0.69 -3.73
C GLU A 107 -10.99 -0.32 -3.74
N LEU A 108 -10.15 -1.22 -3.23
CA LEU A 108 -8.70 -1.02 -3.20
C LEU A 108 -7.98 -2.17 -3.88
N ASP A 109 -7.01 -1.84 -4.70
CA ASP A 109 -5.97 -2.78 -5.13
C ASP A 109 -4.81 -2.75 -4.14
N VAL A 110 -4.34 -3.95 -3.79
CA VAL A 110 -3.25 -4.15 -2.84
C VAL A 110 -2.15 -4.94 -3.52
N VAL A 111 -0.98 -4.33 -3.58
CA VAL A 111 0.26 -4.94 -4.07
C VAL A 111 1.11 -5.30 -2.87
N VAL A 112 1.47 -6.58 -2.74
CA VAL A 112 2.37 -7.06 -1.68
C VAL A 112 3.74 -7.31 -2.28
N TYR A 113 4.79 -6.86 -1.60
CA TYR A 113 6.16 -6.99 -2.09
C TYR A 113 7.12 -7.38 -0.97
N VAL A 114 8.24 -8.02 -1.36
CA VAL A 114 9.37 -8.25 -0.45
C VAL A 114 10.14 -6.97 -0.27
N GLU A 115 10.28 -6.53 0.97
CA GLU A 115 11.12 -5.40 1.34
C GLU A 115 12.60 -5.81 1.33
N LYS A 116 13.45 -4.96 0.77
CA LYS A 116 14.89 -5.18 0.76
C LYS A 116 15.44 -4.96 2.17
N VAL A 117 15.84 -6.05 2.84
CA VAL A 117 16.54 -5.99 4.13
C VAL A 117 18.03 -5.70 3.84
N TYR A 118 18.54 -4.59 4.36
CA TYR A 118 19.96 -4.21 4.29
C TYR A 118 20.76 -4.80 5.45
#